data_AF-X1FV96-F1
#
_entry.id   AF-X1FV96-F1
#
_cell.length_a   1.000
_cell.length_b   1.000
_cell.length_c   1.000
_cell.angle_alpha   90.00
_cell.angle_beta   90.00
_cell.angle_gamma   90.00
#
_symmetry.space_group_name_H-M   'P 1'
#
loop_
_entity.id
_entity.type
_entity.pdbx_description
1 polymer ?
#
loop_
_entity_poly.entity_id
_entity_poly.type
_entity_poly.pdbx_seq_one_letter_code
_entity_poly.pdbx_strand_id
1 'polypeptide(L)'
;LQQVQQENMTLQQQIGPLQAHINKLQEEIVYKEKRIQELKEPKAVMPSSLSQGITSQTPSYGSSPSFGLSTDSTPISTPAPTPTPSISPGLGSGRRICPNCGATGFAIKEVEDKSKIISYIPKPIFAKKFVCTKCGFEF
;
A
#
# COMPACT_ATOMS: atom_id res chain seq x y z
N LEU A 1 23.34 17.55 53.17
CA LEU A 1 22.39 18.69 53.12
C LEU A 1 22.63 19.58 51.89
N GLN A 2 23.84 20.10 51.69
CA GLN A 2 24.16 21.01 50.59
C GLN A 2 23.95 20.40 49.19
N GLN A 3 24.33 19.13 48.99
CA GLN A 3 24.12 18.41 47.73
C GLN A 3 22.63 18.25 47.37
N VAL A 4 21.79 17.88 48.33
CA VAL A 4 20.33 17.75 48.15
C VAL A 4 19.69 19.10 47.81
N GLN A 5 20.22 20.19 48.34
CA GLN A 5 19.75 21.55 48.06
C GLN A 5 20.10 21.98 46.63
N GLN A 6 21.29 21.60 46.15
CA GLN A 6 21.72 21.83 44.78
C GLN A 6 20.91 21.00 43.78
N GLU A 7 20.68 19.71 44.07
CA GLU A 7 19.84 18.83 43.24
C GLU A 7 18.40 19.35 43.10
N ASN A 8 17.80 19.83 44.20
CA ASN A 8 16.47 20.44 44.14
C ASN A 8 16.44 21.65 43.20
N MET A 9 17.45 22.51 43.24
CA MET A 9 17.54 23.68 42.36
C MET A 9 17.67 23.26 40.88
N THR A 10 18.48 22.24 40.58
CA THR A 10 18.64 21.71 39.23
C THR A 10 17.35 21.08 38.71
N LEU A 11 16.66 20.28 39.52
CA LEU A 11 15.37 19.67 39.15
C LEU A 11 14.32 20.75 38.90
N GLN A 12 14.25 21.77 39.75
CA GLN A 12 13.31 22.87 39.62
C GLN A 12 13.55 23.69 38.34
N GLN A 13 14.80 23.83 37.93
CA GLN A 13 15.16 24.46 36.66
C GLN A 13 14.77 23.60 35.43
N GLN A 14 14.76 22.27 35.56
CA GLN A 14 14.36 21.36 34.48
C GLN A 14 12.84 21.20 34.34
N ILE A 15 12.07 21.45 35.40
CA ILE A 15 10.59 21.35 35.35
C ILE A 15 10.00 22.35 34.35
N GLY A 16 10.48 23.59 34.33
CA GLY A 16 9.99 24.63 33.43
C GLY A 16 9.99 24.25 31.94
N PRO A 17 11.15 23.89 31.34
CA PRO A 17 11.21 23.49 29.94
C PRO A 17 10.46 22.20 29.65
N LEU A 18 10.44 21.24 30.58
CA LEU A 18 9.65 20.02 30.45
C LEU A 18 8.14 20.32 30.41
N GLN A 19 7.67 21.22 31.27
CA GLN A 19 6.28 21.68 31.26
C GLN A 19 5.93 22.37 29.93
N ALA A 20 6.84 23.17 29.37
CA ALA A 20 6.65 23.81 28.07
C ALA A 20 6.57 22.78 26.94
N HIS A 21 7.43 21.75 26.95
CA HIS A 21 7.36 20.63 26.01
C HIS A 21 6.05 19.85 26.10
N ILE A 22 5.57 19.58 27.32
CA ILE A 22 4.28 18.90 27.53
C ILE A 22 3.15 19.71 26.89
N ASN A 23 3.07 21.02 27.16
CA ASN A 23 2.05 21.88 26.56
C ASN A 23 2.12 21.89 25.04
N LYS A 24 3.33 22.01 24.46
CA LYS A 24 3.51 21.97 23.01
C LYS A 24 3.05 20.65 22.38
N LEU A 25 3.41 19.52 22.98
CA LEU A 25 2.99 18.21 22.50
C LEU A 25 1.47 18.04 22.61
N GLN A 26 0.86 18.58 23.67
CA GLN A 26 -0.58 18.52 23.88
C GLN A 26 -1.33 19.35 22.83
N GLU A 27 -0.84 20.54 22.47
CA GLU A 27 -1.36 21.33 21.34
C GLU A 27 -1.22 20.60 20.00
N GLU A 28 -0.07 19.95 19.74
CA GLU A 28 0.13 19.17 18.51
C GLU A 28 -0.83 17.98 18.41
N ILE A 29 -1.11 17.29 19.52
CA ILE A 29 -2.10 16.20 19.57
C ILE A 29 -3.49 16.73 19.21
N VAL A 30 -3.94 17.80 19.87
CA VAL A 30 -5.26 18.40 19.61
C VAL A 30 -5.38 18.85 18.15
N TYR A 31 -4.34 19.46 17.59
CA TYR A 31 -4.32 19.85 16.18
C TYR A 31 -4.43 18.65 15.24
N LYS A 32 -3.66 17.58 15.49
CA LYS A 32 -3.69 16.35 14.67
C LYS A 32 -5.04 15.63 14.77
N GLU A 33 -5.62 15.54 15.96
CA GLU A 33 -6.94 14.94 16.16
C GLU A 33 -8.04 15.69 15.41
N LYS A 34 -8.04 17.04 15.50
CA LYS A 34 -8.98 17.87 14.74
C LYS A 34 -8.89 17.63 13.24
N ARG A 35 -7.66 17.52 12.71
CA ARG A 35 -7.41 17.26 11.29
C ARG A 35 -7.87 15.86 10.87
N ILE A 36 -7.68 14.86 11.73
CA ILE A 36 -8.21 13.51 11.51
C ILE A 36 -9.74 13.55 11.45
N GLN A 37 -10.38 14.29 12.36
CA GLN A 37 -11.84 14.35 12.41
C GLN A 37 -12.45 15.03 11.17
N GLU A 38 -11.86 16.11 10.69
CA GLU A 38 -12.25 16.77 9.44
C GLU A 38 -12.09 15.86 8.22
N LEU A 39 -11.03 15.07 8.17
CA LEU A 39 -10.78 14.10 7.08
C LEU A 39 -11.63 12.83 7.20
N LYS A 40 -12.05 12.45 8.41
CA LYS A 40 -12.89 11.27 8.67
C LYS A 40 -14.36 11.54 8.35
N GLU A 41 -14.80 12.80 8.41
CA GLU A 41 -16.14 13.17 7.98
C GLU A 41 -16.22 13.00 6.45
N PRO A 42 -17.04 12.06 5.95
CA PRO A 42 -17.02 11.71 4.54
C PRO A 42 -17.57 12.88 3.73
N LYS A 43 -16.67 13.65 3.12
CA LYS A 43 -17.02 14.57 2.03
C LYS A 43 -17.56 13.70 0.90
N ALA A 44 -18.88 13.58 0.82
CA ALA A 44 -19.57 12.80 -0.19
C ALA A 44 -19.07 13.21 -1.58
N VAL A 45 -18.24 12.34 -2.17
CA VAL A 45 -17.84 12.49 -3.56
C VAL A 45 -19.07 12.07 -4.37
N MET A 46 -19.83 13.08 -4.81
CA MET A 46 -20.94 13.09 -5.77
C MET A 46 -21.60 11.74 -6.13
N PRO A 47 -22.94 11.58 -5.99
CA PRO A 47 -23.63 10.41 -6.52
C PRO A 47 -23.52 10.40 -8.06
N SER A 48 -22.84 9.39 -8.59
CA SER A 48 -22.71 9.14 -10.03
C SER A 48 -24.10 9.00 -10.67
N SER A 49 -24.56 10.05 -11.35
CA SER A 49 -25.72 10.01 -12.24
C SER A 49 -25.28 9.62 -13.65
N LEU A 50 -24.73 8.41 -13.81
CA LEU A 50 -24.27 7.91 -15.12
C LEU A 50 -24.62 6.44 -15.34
N SER A 51 -25.89 6.08 -15.17
CA SER A 51 -26.44 4.80 -15.62
C SER A 51 -27.90 4.98 -16.03
N GLN A 52 -28.11 5.77 -17.08
CA GLN A 52 -29.35 5.76 -17.86
C GLN A 52 -28.96 5.50 -19.32
N GLY A 53 -29.14 4.24 -19.73
CA GLY A 53 -28.76 3.73 -21.06
C GLY A 53 -29.40 2.38 -21.34
N ILE A 54 -30.71 2.33 -21.14
CA ILE A 54 -31.72 1.47 -21.78
C ILE A 54 -31.26 0.43 -22.83
N THR A 55 -31.46 -0.84 -22.46
CA THR A 55 -32.13 -1.92 -23.22
C THR A 55 -32.59 -1.56 -24.64
N SER A 56 -32.11 -2.31 -25.64
CA SER A 56 -32.92 -3.01 -26.67
C SER A 56 -32.01 -3.53 -27.80
N GLN A 57 -31.99 -4.85 -28.01
CA GLN A 57 -32.21 -5.52 -29.30
C GLN A 57 -31.76 -6.99 -29.26
N THR A 58 -32.74 -7.88 -29.07
CA THR A 58 -32.77 -9.23 -29.66
C THR A 58 -33.09 -9.11 -31.15
N PRO A 59 -32.51 -9.99 -31.98
CA PRO A 59 -33.36 -10.83 -32.82
C PRO A 59 -33.02 -12.33 -32.75
N SER A 60 -34.06 -13.14 -32.55
CA SER A 60 -34.25 -14.50 -33.12
C SER A 60 -33.95 -14.45 -34.64
N TYR A 61 -33.39 -15.43 -35.34
CA TYR A 61 -33.87 -16.77 -35.74
C TYR A 61 -32.61 -17.56 -36.20
N GLY A 62 -32.38 -18.82 -35.86
CA GLY A 62 -33.05 -20.00 -36.40
C GLY A 62 -32.15 -20.76 -37.39
N SER A 63 -31.98 -22.07 -37.18
CA SER A 63 -31.49 -23.13 -38.11
C SER A 63 -30.07 -23.67 -37.90
N SER A 64 -30.00 -24.87 -37.28
CA SER A 64 -28.98 -25.90 -37.53
C SER A 64 -29.32 -26.66 -38.84
N PRO A 65 -28.39 -27.38 -39.52
CA PRO A 65 -27.84 -28.65 -39.00
C PRO A 65 -26.36 -28.95 -39.33
N SER A 66 -25.84 -29.91 -38.55
CA SER A 66 -24.77 -30.91 -38.77
C SER A 66 -23.63 -30.67 -39.76
N PHE A 67 -22.41 -31.02 -39.32
CA PHE A 67 -21.59 -32.16 -39.80
C PHE A 67 -20.11 -31.85 -39.49
N GLY A 68 -19.42 -32.76 -38.80
CA GLY A 68 -17.99 -32.60 -38.53
C GLY A 68 -17.46 -33.51 -37.44
N LEU A 69 -17.58 -34.82 -37.67
CA LEU A 69 -16.95 -35.87 -36.88
C LEU A 69 -15.42 -35.78 -37.09
N SER A 70 -14.63 -35.74 -36.03
CA SER A 70 -13.19 -36.03 -36.10
C SER A 70 -12.77 -36.78 -34.85
N THR A 71 -12.97 -38.10 -34.93
CA THR A 71 -12.15 -39.07 -34.21
C THR A 71 -10.90 -39.31 -35.05
N ASP A 72 -9.74 -38.94 -34.53
CA ASP A 72 -8.55 -39.78 -34.75
C ASP A 72 -7.64 -39.69 -33.53
N SER A 73 -7.29 -40.88 -33.03
CA SER A 73 -6.35 -41.10 -31.94
C SER A 73 -5.02 -41.46 -32.56
N THR A 74 -3.92 -40.85 -32.12
CA THR A 74 -2.69 -41.60 -31.81
C THR A 74 -1.64 -40.72 -31.11
N PRO A 75 -0.75 -41.33 -30.30
CA PRO A 75 0.02 -40.66 -29.25
C PRO A 75 1.46 -40.36 -29.68
N ILE A 76 2.09 -39.31 -29.12
CA ILE A 76 3.56 -39.27 -29.08
C ILE A 76 4.15 -38.42 -27.94
N SER A 77 4.90 -39.13 -27.10
CA SER A 77 6.07 -38.82 -26.27
C SER A 77 6.49 -37.37 -25.94
N THR A 78 6.48 -37.09 -24.63
CA THR A 78 7.36 -36.16 -23.89
C THR A 78 8.85 -36.49 -24.15
N PRO A 79 9.80 -35.52 -24.19
CA PRO A 79 10.47 -35.08 -22.95
C PRO A 79 10.97 -33.60 -22.91
N ALA A 80 11.26 -33.16 -21.67
CA ALA A 80 12.15 -32.06 -21.24
C ALA A 80 11.55 -30.64 -21.03
N PRO A 81 11.48 -30.15 -19.77
CA PRO A 81 11.34 -28.73 -19.48
C PRO A 81 12.69 -28.03 -19.64
N THR A 82 12.77 -27.11 -20.60
CA THR A 82 13.88 -26.17 -20.75
C THR A 82 13.92 -25.26 -19.51
N PRO A 83 15.04 -25.14 -18.77
CA PRO A 83 15.18 -24.11 -17.76
C PRO A 83 15.38 -22.78 -18.49
N THR A 84 14.34 -21.96 -18.56
CA THR A 84 14.45 -20.58 -19.05
C THR A 84 15.26 -19.78 -18.02
N PRO A 85 16.44 -19.22 -18.37
CA PRO A 85 17.15 -18.34 -17.45
C PRO A 85 16.48 -16.96 -17.39
N SER A 86 16.17 -16.57 -16.16
CA SER A 86 16.38 -15.21 -15.64
C SER A 86 15.59 -14.08 -16.30
N ILE A 87 14.36 -13.89 -15.80
CA ILE A 87 13.76 -12.56 -15.70
C ILE A 87 14.59 -11.78 -14.66
N SER A 88 15.56 -11.00 -15.14
CA SER A 88 16.14 -9.90 -14.38
C SER A 88 15.60 -8.59 -14.95
N PRO A 89 14.74 -7.91 -14.19
CA PRO A 89 14.84 -6.48 -14.10
C PRO A 89 15.03 -6.08 -12.63
N GLY A 90 16.15 -5.41 -12.37
CA GLY A 90 16.20 -4.42 -11.30
C GLY A 90 16.67 -4.92 -9.93
N LEU A 91 17.96 -4.70 -9.70
CA LEU A 91 18.43 -3.90 -8.57
C LEU A 91 17.94 -4.32 -7.16
N GLY A 92 18.76 -5.13 -6.49
CA GLY A 92 19.06 -4.89 -5.07
C GLY A 92 18.06 -5.37 -4.01
N SER A 93 17.06 -6.18 -4.33
CA SER A 93 16.20 -6.75 -3.30
C SER A 93 16.79 -8.07 -2.78
N GLY A 94 17.68 -7.98 -1.78
CA GLY A 94 17.98 -9.10 -0.88
C GLY A 94 16.67 -9.72 -0.38
N ARG A 95 16.65 -10.98 0.11
CA ARG A 95 15.43 -11.68 0.54
C ARG A 95 14.64 -10.87 1.59
N ARG A 96 13.80 -9.94 1.14
CA ARG A 96 12.88 -9.19 1.99
C ARG A 96 11.84 -10.18 2.50
N ILE A 97 11.45 -10.02 3.76
CA ILE A 97 10.46 -10.86 4.43
C ILE A 97 9.39 -9.93 4.99
N CYS A 98 8.12 -10.22 4.71
CA CYS A 98 7.01 -9.47 5.29
C CYS A 98 6.95 -9.76 6.80
N PRO A 99 6.97 -8.73 7.66
CA PRO A 99 6.93 -8.92 9.11
C PRO A 99 5.58 -9.45 9.62
N ASN A 100 4.50 -9.33 8.83
CA ASN A 100 3.16 -9.75 9.23
C ASN A 100 2.85 -11.22 8.86
N CYS A 101 3.30 -11.70 7.69
CA CYS A 101 2.94 -13.05 7.21
C CYS A 101 4.14 -13.92 6.79
N GLY A 102 5.37 -13.41 6.91
CA GLY A 102 6.57 -14.15 6.53
C GLY A 102 6.76 -14.37 5.03
N ALA A 103 5.89 -13.81 4.18
CA ALA A 103 6.04 -13.94 2.72
C ALA A 103 7.33 -13.28 2.24
N THR A 104 8.00 -13.87 1.26
CA THR A 104 9.33 -13.45 0.79
C THR A 104 9.38 -13.24 -0.72
N GLY A 105 10.40 -12.51 -1.18
CA GLY A 105 10.70 -12.34 -2.61
C GLY A 105 9.57 -11.65 -3.38
N PHE A 106 9.01 -12.33 -4.39
CA PHE A 106 7.99 -11.79 -5.30
C PHE A 106 6.69 -11.35 -4.62
N ALA A 107 6.44 -11.80 -3.39
CA ALA A 107 5.28 -11.37 -2.61
C ALA A 107 5.41 -9.95 -2.04
N ILE A 108 6.58 -9.31 -2.16
CA ILE A 108 6.84 -7.97 -1.65
C ILE A 108 7.08 -7.05 -2.84
N LYS A 109 6.17 -6.08 -3.02
CA LYS A 109 6.23 -5.10 -4.09
C LYS A 109 6.70 -3.76 -3.54
N GLU A 110 7.62 -3.11 -4.24
CA GLU A 110 7.99 -1.73 -3.96
C GLU A 110 6.95 -0.79 -4.59
N VAL A 111 6.37 0.10 -3.79
CA VAL A 111 5.33 1.06 -4.21
C VAL A 111 5.72 2.45 -3.70
N GLU A 112 5.44 3.48 -4.49
CA GLU A 112 5.65 4.86 -4.07
C GLU A 112 4.61 5.29 -3.04
N ASP A 113 5.09 5.83 -1.93
CA ASP A 113 4.27 6.44 -0.90
C ASP A 113 3.97 7.90 -1.25
N LYS A 114 2.80 8.10 -1.87
CA LYS A 114 2.30 9.43 -2.24
C LYS A 114 2.05 10.35 -1.05
N SER A 115 2.07 9.82 0.18
CA SER A 115 1.92 10.63 1.41
C SER A 115 3.24 11.25 1.88
N LYS A 116 4.40 10.71 1.46
CA LYS A 116 5.72 11.19 1.87
C LYS A 116 6.54 11.62 0.66
N ILE A 117 6.73 12.92 0.52
CA ILE A 117 7.53 13.53 -0.54
C ILE A 117 8.96 13.75 -0.02
N ILE A 118 9.95 13.24 -0.73
CA ILE A 118 11.37 13.43 -0.42
C ILE A 118 11.84 14.81 -0.94
N SER A 119 11.48 15.17 -2.18
CA SER A 119 11.86 16.44 -2.80
C SER A 119 10.83 16.90 -3.83
N TYR A 120 10.79 18.21 -4.12
CA TYR A 120 9.73 18.84 -4.91
C TYR A 120 10.19 19.45 -6.26
N ILE A 121 11.47 19.36 -6.65
CA ILE A 121 12.01 20.14 -7.76
C ILE A 121 12.75 19.25 -8.76
N PRO A 122 12.42 19.30 -10.08
CA PRO A 122 11.27 19.95 -10.72
C PRO A 122 9.97 19.13 -10.69
N LYS A 123 10.03 17.84 -10.33
CA LYS A 123 8.87 16.96 -10.10
C LYS A 123 8.92 16.41 -8.67
N PRO A 124 7.76 16.19 -8.02
CA PRO A 124 7.73 15.58 -6.69
C PRO A 124 8.28 14.14 -6.74
N ILE A 125 9.30 13.87 -5.95
CA ILE A 125 9.87 12.53 -5.75
C ILE A 125 9.28 11.96 -4.46
N PHE A 126 8.57 10.85 -4.58
CA PHE A 126 7.95 10.17 -3.45
C PHE A 126 8.91 9.17 -2.80
N ALA A 127 8.73 8.96 -1.50
CA ALA A 127 9.40 7.87 -0.80
C ALA A 127 8.90 6.52 -1.32
N LYS A 128 9.73 5.49 -1.21
CA LYS A 128 9.34 4.12 -1.54
C LYS A 128 9.00 3.36 -0.27
N LYS A 129 7.95 2.56 -0.34
CA LYS A 129 7.50 1.62 0.71
C LYS A 129 7.34 0.22 0.13
N PHE A 130 7.39 -0.79 0.98
CA PHE A 130 7.15 -2.17 0.60
C PHE A 130 5.75 -2.60 0.98
N VAL A 131 5.05 -3.24 0.03
CA VAL A 131 3.69 -3.75 0.23
C VAL A 131 3.70 -5.24 0.00
N CYS A 132 3.23 -6.00 0.98
CA CYS A 132 3.03 -7.42 0.81
C CYS A 132 1.75 -7.69 0.01
N THR A 133 1.86 -8.39 -1.11
CA THR A 133 0.70 -8.75 -1.95
C THR A 133 -0.13 -9.90 -1.37
N LYS A 134 0.38 -10.61 -0.35
CA LYS A 134 -0.33 -11.71 0.33
C LYS A 134 -1.26 -11.23 1.44
N CYS A 135 -0.81 -10.29 2.26
CA CYS A 135 -1.57 -9.81 3.43
C CYS A 135 -1.90 -8.31 3.37
N GLY A 136 -1.44 -7.58 2.35
CA GLY A 136 -1.66 -6.14 2.20
C GLY A 136 -0.85 -5.25 3.15
N PHE A 137 0.01 -5.83 3.99
CA PHE A 137 0.78 -5.07 4.97
C PHE A 137 1.85 -4.20 4.30
N GLU A 138 1.89 -2.93 4.68
CA GLU A 138 2.84 -1.93 4.19
C GLU A 138 3.92 -1.65 5.23
N PHE A 139 5.20 -1.62 4.83
CA PHE A 139 6.35 -1.39 5.72
C PHE A 139 7.56 -0.77 5.01
#